data_AF-A0A8H8SND8-F1
#
_entry.id   AF-A0A8H8SND8-F1
#
_cell.length_a   1.000
_cell.length_b   1.000
_cell.length_c   1.000
_cell.angle_alpha   90.00
_cell.angle_beta   90.00
_cell.angle_gamma   90.00
#
_symmetry.space_group_name_H-M   'P 1'
#
loop_
_entity.id
_entity.type
_entity.pdbx_description
1 polymer ?
#
loop_
_entity_poly.entity_id
_entity_poly.type
_entity_poly.pdbx_seq_one_letter_code
_entity_poly.pdbx_strand_id
1 'polypeptide(L)'
;MLFQTCQKYDWPIHKFECPALVAHAERRVASTKPDDGEENGNIPDTLPIPSETSREKPGSGKRKEFELMQSHREDLAPSSPQTASYTRLGHALASYVSHGEPSPEKLGALGIASAKDIVDLLSKFSTNAHTLSTPSLTPIGVAISPIAALINHSCLPNCVIVFPKAHKLPNQLEVICIRPMNPGEELTTSYVDMALPAEHRQTILRERYMFECKCESCRLAVAKLDDYVDGRRALRCARRECEGFLPLPKLDDPELLTDEKKCLQCRTVCRIEPPAIADAIRIGEEGLEKAEALQFDDPERAFKLTSNLIPLLSKFFHVGAHPLLSLSRLHLALLISQLQENSQILDETIRAAARVAAGVSAIYPPGHPTRGVAYAELGKLLAADEYVPPGEKPVEATASELDPKANVVWVAGDDGHVPRGVERLRMAHHSLLTARKELLIGFGTINEGGVVGRMVSDLAKQLEREVTIWRRAGGGRRPDPGAAV
;
A
#
# COMPACT_ATOMS: atom_id res chain seq x y z
N MET A 1 -28.38 13.79 4.86
CA MET A 1 -27.85 15.15 4.59
C MET A 1 -26.49 15.12 3.87
N LEU A 2 -25.47 14.38 4.33
CA LEU A 2 -24.15 14.31 3.67
C LEU A 2 -24.19 13.93 2.17
N PHE A 3 -25.00 12.96 1.76
CA PHE A 3 -25.09 12.54 0.35
C PHE A 3 -25.53 13.66 -0.60
N GLN A 4 -26.54 14.45 -0.21
CA GLN A 4 -27.01 15.58 -1.03
C GLN A 4 -25.97 16.69 -1.09
N THR A 5 -25.18 16.90 -0.02
CA THR A 5 -24.08 17.87 -0.01
C THR A 5 -22.97 17.46 -0.98
N CYS A 6 -22.52 16.20 -0.95
CA CYS A 6 -21.51 15.70 -1.87
C CYS A 6 -22.01 15.75 -3.33
N GLN A 7 -23.25 15.34 -3.59
CA GLN A 7 -23.83 15.40 -4.93
C GLN A 7 -23.88 16.84 -5.46
N LYS A 8 -24.34 17.80 -4.65
CA LYS A 8 -24.39 19.22 -5.06
C LYS A 8 -23.01 19.81 -5.31
N TYR A 9 -22.02 19.40 -4.51
CA TYR A 9 -20.64 19.85 -4.65
C TYR A 9 -20.01 19.34 -5.95
N ASP A 10 -20.24 18.07 -6.29
CA ASP A 10 -19.64 17.40 -7.46
C ASP A 10 -20.41 17.64 -8.77
N TRP A 11 -21.70 18.02 -8.70
CA TRP A 11 -22.54 18.24 -9.87
C TRP A 11 -21.96 19.16 -10.96
N PRO A 12 -21.26 20.28 -10.65
CA PRO A 12 -20.60 21.10 -11.67
C PRO A 12 -19.64 20.31 -12.58
N ILE A 13 -19.05 19.23 -12.08
CA ILE A 13 -18.15 18.31 -12.79
C ILE A 13 -18.95 17.14 -13.39
N HIS A 14 -19.72 16.46 -12.54
CA HIS A 14 -20.40 15.21 -12.89
C HIS A 14 -21.46 15.37 -13.97
N LYS A 15 -22.13 16.53 -14.08
CA LYS A 15 -23.18 16.78 -15.09
C LYS A 15 -22.74 16.53 -16.53
N PHE A 16 -21.45 16.64 -16.81
CA PHE A 16 -20.87 16.40 -18.14
C PHE A 16 -20.50 14.92 -18.36
N GLU A 17 -20.27 14.17 -17.28
CA GLU A 17 -19.94 12.75 -17.30
C GLU A 17 -21.20 11.89 -17.26
N CYS A 18 -22.25 12.35 -16.58
CA CYS A 18 -23.49 11.62 -16.39
C CYS A 18 -24.11 11.13 -17.72
N PRO A 19 -24.24 11.94 -18.80
CA PRO A 19 -24.76 11.45 -20.07
C PRO A 19 -23.84 10.41 -20.74
N ALA A 20 -22.52 10.57 -20.61
CA ALA A 20 -21.54 9.63 -21.15
C ALA A 20 -21.65 8.26 -20.47
N LEU A 21 -21.79 8.26 -19.15
CA LEU A 21 -21.95 7.04 -18.34
C LEU A 21 -23.25 6.31 -18.69
N VAL A 22 -24.36 7.05 -18.84
CA VAL A 22 -25.65 6.46 -19.25
C VAL A 22 -25.53 5.82 -20.64
N ALA A 23 -25.02 6.54 -21.63
CA ALA A 23 -24.84 6.03 -22.98
C ALA A 23 -23.87 4.83 -23.06
N HIS A 24 -22.88 4.77 -22.16
CA HIS A 24 -21.99 3.62 -22.05
C HIS A 24 -22.70 2.40 -21.44
N ALA A 25 -23.46 2.59 -20.36
CA ALA A 25 -24.22 1.52 -19.71
C ALA A 25 -25.26 0.91 -20.68
N GLU A 26 -25.98 1.74 -21.43
CA GLU A 26 -26.96 1.30 -22.43
C GLU A 26 -26.32 0.46 -23.54
N ARG A 27 -25.14 0.86 -24.03
CA ARG A 27 -24.38 0.08 -25.02
C ARG A 27 -23.92 -1.26 -24.47
N ARG A 28 -23.47 -1.30 -23.21
CA ARG A 28 -23.04 -2.56 -22.55
C ARG A 28 -24.21 -3.54 -22.45
N VAL A 29 -25.40 -3.07 -22.08
CA VAL A 29 -26.63 -3.87 -22.04
C VAL A 29 -27.08 -4.32 -23.45
N ALA A 30 -26.92 -3.46 -24.46
CA ALA A 30 -27.26 -3.80 -25.85
C ALA A 30 -26.31 -4.86 -26.46
N SER A 31 -25.04 -4.85 -26.06
CA SER A 31 -24.00 -5.79 -26.52
C SER A 31 -24.08 -7.17 -25.86
N THR A 32 -24.75 -7.32 -24.71
CA THR A 32 -24.93 -8.61 -24.02
C THR A 32 -26.02 -9.51 -24.63
N LYS A 33 -26.38 -9.33 -25.91
CA LYS A 33 -27.22 -10.30 -26.64
C LYS A 33 -26.38 -11.53 -27.06
N PRO A 34 -26.98 -12.74 -27.15
CA PRO A 34 -26.24 -13.99 -26.93
C PRO A 34 -25.42 -14.54 -28.11
N ASP A 35 -25.00 -13.75 -29.09
CA ASP A 35 -24.54 -14.35 -30.36
C ASP A 35 -23.36 -13.67 -31.08
N ASP A 36 -22.41 -13.07 -30.36
CA ASP A 36 -21.10 -12.75 -30.94
C ASP A 36 -19.99 -12.86 -29.90
N GLY A 37 -19.15 -13.89 -30.05
CA GLY A 37 -17.98 -14.18 -29.22
C GLY A 37 -16.79 -13.24 -29.47
N GLU A 38 -17.03 -11.95 -29.63
CA GLU A 38 -15.97 -10.95 -29.68
C GLU A 38 -15.82 -10.27 -28.32
N GLU A 39 -14.61 -10.33 -27.76
CA GLU A 39 -14.15 -9.48 -26.66
C GLU A 39 -14.15 -8.02 -27.10
N ASN A 40 -15.34 -7.43 -27.24
CA ASN A 40 -15.51 -6.04 -27.63
C ASN A 40 -15.08 -5.14 -26.46
N GLY A 41 -13.81 -4.72 -26.54
CA GLY A 41 -13.25 -3.53 -25.89
C GLY A 41 -13.87 -3.18 -24.55
N ASN A 42 -13.51 -3.92 -23.49
CA ASN A 42 -13.67 -3.43 -22.13
C ASN A 42 -13.00 -2.05 -22.07
N ILE A 43 -13.82 -1.00 -22.06
CA ILE A 43 -13.37 0.33 -21.67
C ILE A 43 -12.81 0.15 -20.26
N PRO A 44 -11.55 0.52 -19.98
CA PRO A 44 -11.00 0.35 -18.66
C PRO A 44 -11.91 1.03 -17.64
N ASP A 45 -12.18 0.35 -16.52
CA ASP A 45 -13.10 0.82 -15.46
C ASP A 45 -12.71 2.21 -14.90
N THR A 46 -11.51 2.69 -15.23
CA THR A 46 -11.03 4.04 -15.00
C THR A 46 -10.60 4.69 -16.32
N LEU A 47 -11.51 5.47 -16.92
CA LEU A 47 -11.12 6.48 -17.89
C LEU A 47 -10.61 7.71 -17.12
N PRO A 48 -9.40 8.20 -17.40
CA PRO A 48 -8.95 9.48 -16.86
C PRO A 48 -9.78 10.56 -17.55
N ILE A 49 -10.94 10.87 -17.00
CA ILE A 49 -11.73 12.00 -17.44
C ILE A 49 -11.09 13.21 -16.76
N PRO A 50 -10.53 14.16 -17.51
CA PRO A 50 -9.88 15.29 -16.88
C PRO A 50 -10.97 16.21 -16.31
N SER A 51 -11.25 16.03 -15.02
CA SER A 51 -12.51 16.44 -14.41
C SER A 51 -12.58 17.92 -13.97
N GLU A 52 -11.49 18.70 -14.02
CA GLU A 52 -11.57 20.15 -13.79
C GLU A 52 -10.65 20.96 -14.71
N THR A 53 -9.36 20.62 -14.79
CA THR A 53 -8.33 21.37 -15.51
C THR A 53 -8.47 21.33 -17.03
N SER A 54 -9.02 20.25 -17.61
CA SER A 54 -9.23 20.21 -19.07
C SER A 54 -10.38 21.08 -19.56
N ARG A 55 -11.28 21.47 -18.66
CA ARG A 55 -12.50 22.22 -19.00
C ARG A 55 -12.36 23.70 -18.69
N GLU A 56 -11.26 24.12 -18.07
CA GLU A 56 -10.89 25.53 -18.01
C GLU A 56 -10.49 26.05 -19.40
N LYS A 57 -10.82 27.31 -19.68
CA LYS A 57 -10.54 27.92 -20.99
C LYS A 57 -9.04 27.81 -21.31
N PRO A 58 -8.66 27.43 -22.55
CA PRO A 58 -7.28 27.48 -23.01
C PRO A 58 -6.63 28.83 -22.64
N GLY A 59 -5.44 28.80 -22.04
CA GLY A 59 -4.71 29.99 -21.60
C GLY A 59 -5.10 30.59 -20.24
N SER A 60 -6.08 30.02 -19.53
CA SER A 60 -6.33 30.33 -18.11
C SER A 60 -5.18 29.86 -17.21
N GLY A 61 -5.06 30.44 -16.01
CA GLY A 61 -3.93 30.16 -15.10
C GLY A 61 -3.75 28.68 -14.78
N LYS A 62 -4.80 27.99 -14.33
CA LYS A 62 -4.70 26.56 -13.96
C LYS A 62 -4.61 25.64 -15.19
N ARG A 63 -5.21 26.02 -16.34
CA ARG A 63 -5.00 25.29 -17.60
C ARG A 63 -3.54 25.34 -18.05
N LYS A 64 -2.88 26.49 -17.92
CA LYS A 64 -1.44 26.62 -18.22
C LYS A 64 -0.57 25.74 -17.34
N GLU A 65 -0.86 25.65 -16.04
CA GLU A 65 -0.13 24.77 -15.14
C GLU A 65 -0.22 23.30 -15.58
N PHE A 66 -1.41 22.84 -15.98
CA PHE A 66 -1.60 21.50 -16.53
C PHE A 66 -0.88 21.31 -17.87
N GLU A 67 -0.95 22.29 -18.77
CA GLU A 67 -0.31 22.24 -20.09
C GLU A 67 1.22 22.17 -20.03
N LEU A 68 1.82 22.74 -18.97
CA LEU A 68 3.25 22.72 -18.70
C LEU A 68 3.75 21.43 -18.04
N MET A 69 2.86 20.54 -17.59
CA MET A 69 3.27 19.28 -16.99
C MET A 69 4.02 18.41 -18.00
N GLN A 70 5.00 17.67 -17.50
CA GLN A 70 5.82 16.78 -18.31
C GLN A 70 4.96 15.68 -18.93
N SER A 71 5.12 15.45 -20.25
CA SER A 71 4.40 14.40 -20.96
C SER A 71 5.29 13.25 -21.40
N HIS A 72 6.61 13.42 -21.55
CA HIS A 72 7.50 12.40 -22.14
C HIS A 72 7.02 11.82 -23.48
N ARG A 73 6.08 12.47 -24.15
CA ARG A 73 5.46 11.98 -25.39
C ARG A 73 6.49 11.81 -26.51
N GLU A 74 7.55 12.62 -26.49
CA GLU A 74 8.63 12.58 -27.47
C GLU A 74 9.59 11.40 -27.26
N ASP A 75 9.62 10.87 -26.05
CA ASP A 75 10.43 9.71 -25.66
C ASP A 75 9.69 8.38 -25.95
N LEU A 76 8.41 8.43 -26.35
CA LEU A 76 7.60 7.24 -26.64
C LEU A 76 8.02 6.57 -27.95
N ALA A 77 8.47 5.32 -27.85
CA ALA A 77 8.74 4.50 -29.03
C ALA A 77 7.43 4.06 -29.71
N PRO A 78 7.27 4.19 -31.04
CA PRO A 78 6.02 3.91 -31.76
C PRO A 78 5.45 2.50 -31.56
N SER A 79 6.31 1.50 -31.35
CA SER A 79 5.94 0.09 -31.14
C SER A 79 6.00 -0.34 -29.67
N SER A 80 6.11 0.61 -28.73
CA SER A 80 6.12 0.29 -27.31
C SER A 80 4.74 -0.20 -26.83
N PRO A 81 4.69 -1.11 -25.84
CA PRO A 81 3.44 -1.49 -25.18
C PRO A 81 2.66 -0.27 -24.62
N GLN A 82 3.39 0.76 -24.17
CA GLN A 82 2.82 2.01 -23.67
C GLN A 82 2.08 2.78 -24.77
N THR A 83 2.67 2.90 -25.97
CA THR A 83 2.00 3.54 -27.11
C THR A 83 0.75 2.79 -27.56
N ALA A 84 0.79 1.45 -27.54
CA ALA A 84 -0.39 0.63 -27.80
C ALA A 84 -1.48 0.85 -26.74
N SER A 85 -1.11 0.95 -25.46
CA SER A 85 -2.02 1.26 -24.36
C SER A 85 -2.67 2.64 -24.51
N TYR A 86 -1.87 3.68 -24.81
CA TYR A 86 -2.38 5.04 -25.01
C TYR A 86 -3.27 5.16 -26.24
N THR A 87 -3.02 4.40 -27.31
CA THR A 87 -3.93 4.34 -28.46
C THR A 87 -5.29 3.78 -28.06
N ARG A 88 -5.34 2.67 -27.30
CA ARG A 88 -6.60 2.09 -26.81
C ARG A 88 -7.35 3.04 -25.87
N LEU A 89 -6.63 3.61 -24.91
CA LEU A 89 -7.18 4.60 -23.98
C LEU A 89 -7.68 5.85 -24.70
N GLY A 90 -6.97 6.28 -25.75
CA GLY A 90 -7.33 7.44 -26.55
C GLY A 90 -8.64 7.23 -27.31
N HIS A 91 -8.82 6.04 -27.91
CA HIS A 91 -10.09 5.67 -28.52
C HIS A 91 -11.23 5.60 -27.50
N ALA A 92 -10.99 5.00 -26.33
CA ALA A 92 -11.97 4.93 -25.25
C ALA A 92 -12.37 6.33 -24.75
N LEU A 93 -11.39 7.23 -24.58
CA LEU A 93 -11.64 8.62 -24.17
C LEU A 93 -12.44 9.38 -25.22
N ALA A 94 -12.10 9.21 -26.50
CA ALA A 94 -12.82 9.85 -27.60
C ALA A 94 -14.29 9.39 -27.66
N SER A 95 -14.53 8.08 -27.50
CA SER A 95 -15.86 7.49 -27.44
C SER A 95 -16.66 7.97 -26.22
N TYR A 96 -16.00 8.04 -25.05
CA TYR A 96 -16.60 8.49 -23.80
C TYR A 96 -17.07 9.95 -23.86
N VAL A 97 -16.16 10.86 -24.23
CA VAL A 97 -16.46 12.31 -24.38
C VAL A 97 -17.58 12.53 -25.39
N SER A 98 -17.62 11.70 -26.43
CA SER A 98 -18.58 11.87 -27.51
C SER A 98 -19.94 11.23 -27.22
N HIS A 99 -20.05 10.45 -26.14
CA HIS A 99 -21.20 9.62 -25.76
C HIS A 99 -21.52 8.52 -26.79
N GLY A 100 -20.52 8.04 -27.52
CA GLY A 100 -20.78 7.30 -28.75
C GLY A 100 -19.57 7.25 -29.66
N GLU A 101 -19.82 7.43 -30.96
CA GLU A 101 -18.78 7.63 -31.96
C GLU A 101 -18.00 8.93 -31.70
N PRO A 102 -16.67 8.95 -31.93
CA PRO A 102 -15.85 10.14 -31.78
C PRO A 102 -16.40 11.36 -32.54
N SER A 103 -16.66 12.45 -31.83
CA SER A 103 -17.15 13.72 -32.37
C SER A 103 -16.05 14.78 -32.30
N PRO A 104 -15.53 15.27 -33.45
CA PRO A 104 -14.52 16.32 -33.48
C PRO A 104 -14.94 17.62 -32.79
N GLU A 105 -16.23 17.96 -32.81
CA GLU A 105 -16.77 19.14 -32.14
C GLU A 105 -16.67 19.02 -30.61
N LYS A 106 -17.11 17.89 -30.05
CA LYS A 106 -17.06 17.63 -28.60
C LYS A 106 -15.62 17.51 -28.09
N LEU A 107 -14.73 16.92 -28.89
CA LEU A 107 -13.30 16.85 -28.58
C LEU A 107 -12.63 18.22 -28.67
N GLY A 108 -12.96 19.00 -29.70
CA GLY A 108 -12.47 20.36 -29.87
C GLY A 108 -12.87 21.27 -28.70
N ALA A 109 -14.05 21.09 -28.12
CA ALA A 109 -14.49 21.82 -26.92
C ALA A 109 -13.61 21.58 -25.68
N LEU A 110 -12.86 20.46 -25.64
CA LEU A 110 -11.88 20.14 -24.59
C LEU A 110 -10.45 20.55 -24.95
N GLY A 111 -10.27 21.16 -26.12
CA GLY A 111 -8.95 21.50 -26.68
C GLY A 111 -8.22 20.29 -27.28
N ILE A 112 -8.95 19.24 -27.68
CA ILE A 112 -8.39 18.05 -28.35
C ILE A 112 -8.70 18.17 -29.84
N ALA A 113 -7.71 18.56 -30.64
CA ALA A 113 -7.86 18.75 -32.09
C ALA A 113 -7.30 17.58 -32.90
N SER A 114 -6.45 16.75 -32.29
CA SER A 114 -5.73 15.68 -32.98
C SER A 114 -5.46 14.47 -32.08
N ALA A 115 -5.11 13.34 -32.70
CA ALA A 115 -4.62 12.17 -31.96
C ALA A 115 -3.37 12.50 -31.13
N LYS A 116 -2.52 13.43 -31.60
CA LYS A 116 -1.35 13.91 -30.85
C LYS A 116 -1.76 14.53 -29.52
N ASP A 117 -2.84 15.31 -29.48
CA ASP A 117 -3.32 15.97 -28.26
C ASP A 117 -3.87 14.94 -27.26
N ILE A 118 -4.51 13.88 -27.75
CA ILE A 118 -4.96 12.75 -26.92
C ILE A 118 -3.77 12.05 -26.27
N VAL A 119 -2.75 11.70 -27.06
CA VAL A 119 -1.56 11.03 -26.55
C VAL A 119 -0.82 11.94 -25.55
N ASP A 120 -0.69 13.23 -25.84
CA ASP A 120 -0.06 14.19 -24.91
C ASP A 120 -0.81 14.29 -23.58
N LEU A 121 -2.15 14.37 -23.62
CA LEU A 121 -3.00 14.38 -22.45
C LEU A 121 -2.85 13.11 -21.60
N LEU A 122 -2.90 11.93 -22.22
CA LEU A 122 -2.75 10.65 -21.54
C LEU A 122 -1.35 10.50 -20.93
N SER A 123 -0.32 10.96 -21.64
CA SER A 123 1.06 10.87 -21.16
C SER A 123 1.30 11.81 -19.97
N LYS A 124 0.74 13.04 -20.00
CA LYS A 124 0.71 13.95 -18.84
C LYS A 124 0.00 13.31 -17.65
N PHE A 125 -1.14 12.68 -17.86
CA PHE A 125 -1.88 12.04 -16.78
C PHE A 125 -1.06 10.88 -16.18
N SER A 126 -0.50 10.01 -17.02
CA SER A 126 0.27 8.85 -16.59
C SER A 126 1.54 9.22 -15.80
N THR A 127 2.19 10.31 -16.21
CA THR A 127 3.43 10.83 -15.61
C THR A 127 3.20 11.60 -14.31
N ASN A 128 2.11 12.35 -14.19
CA ASN A 128 1.92 13.33 -13.11
C ASN A 128 0.80 12.97 -12.12
N ALA A 129 0.07 11.89 -12.34
CA ALA A 129 -1.01 11.48 -11.43
C ALA A 129 -0.47 10.96 -10.08
N HIS A 130 -1.12 11.40 -9.02
CA HIS A 130 -0.96 10.86 -7.68
C HIS A 130 -2.10 9.90 -7.37
N THR A 131 -1.81 8.80 -6.66
CA THR A 131 -2.84 7.90 -6.15
C THR A 131 -3.69 8.63 -5.12
N LEU A 132 -4.99 8.77 -5.37
CA LEU A 132 -5.95 9.22 -4.38
C LEU A 132 -6.24 8.07 -3.42
N SER A 133 -6.10 8.32 -2.12
CA SER A 133 -6.31 7.30 -1.10
C SER A 133 -7.32 7.73 -0.04
N THR A 134 -7.90 6.76 0.65
CA THR A 134 -8.54 6.99 1.94
C THR A 134 -7.50 7.45 2.98
N PRO A 135 -7.93 7.95 4.16
CA PRO A 135 -7.02 8.20 5.27
C PRO A 135 -6.27 6.96 5.78
N SER A 136 -6.76 5.74 5.47
CA SER A 136 -6.07 4.48 5.76
C SER A 136 -5.15 4.04 4.61
N LEU A 137 -4.84 4.92 3.66
CA LEU A 137 -3.99 4.68 2.49
C LEU A 137 -4.52 3.62 1.51
N THR A 138 -5.81 3.28 1.58
CA THR A 138 -6.46 2.43 0.58
C THR A 138 -6.60 3.22 -0.71
N PRO A 139 -6.09 2.74 -1.86
CA PRO A 139 -6.26 3.42 -3.14
C PRO A 139 -7.75 3.46 -3.52
N ILE A 140 -8.25 4.63 -3.89
CA ILE A 140 -9.66 4.82 -4.33
C ILE A 140 -9.79 5.58 -5.64
N GLY A 141 -8.67 6.03 -6.22
CA GLY A 141 -8.65 6.72 -7.50
C GLY A 141 -7.33 7.40 -7.78
N VAL A 142 -7.40 8.44 -8.60
CA VAL A 142 -6.26 9.24 -9.05
C VAL A 142 -6.58 10.72 -8.92
N ALA A 143 -5.58 11.51 -8.53
CA ALA A 143 -5.65 12.95 -8.38
C ALA A 143 -4.51 13.61 -9.15
N ILE A 144 -4.79 14.76 -9.76
CA ILE A 144 -3.80 15.58 -10.45
C ILE A 144 -3.64 16.89 -9.69
N SER A 145 -2.41 17.21 -9.33
CA SER A 145 -2.04 18.52 -8.79
C SER A 145 -0.78 18.98 -9.49
N PRO A 146 -0.85 19.97 -10.40
CA PRO A 146 0.34 20.45 -11.11
C PRO A 146 1.46 20.91 -10.17
N ILE A 147 1.11 21.50 -9.02
CA ILE A 147 2.09 21.95 -8.01
C ILE A 147 2.75 20.75 -7.33
N ALA A 148 1.99 19.73 -6.92
CA ALA A 148 2.58 18.55 -6.26
C ALA A 148 3.39 17.69 -7.25
N ALA A 149 3.02 17.69 -8.54
CA ALA A 149 3.73 17.00 -9.59
C ALA A 149 5.14 17.56 -9.87
N LEU A 150 5.45 18.78 -9.41
CA LEU A 150 6.81 19.35 -9.48
C LEU A 150 7.80 18.67 -8.52
N ILE A 151 7.31 17.92 -7.53
CA ILE A 151 8.14 17.32 -6.50
C ILE A 151 8.81 16.07 -7.06
N ASN A 152 10.13 16.09 -7.16
CA ASN A 152 10.93 15.00 -7.72
C ASN A 152 10.92 13.72 -6.89
N HIS A 153 11.42 12.65 -7.51
CA HIS A 153 11.52 11.34 -6.88
C HIS A 153 12.77 11.16 -6.01
N SER A 154 12.61 10.47 -4.88
CA SER A 154 13.69 9.74 -4.20
C SER A 154 13.14 8.44 -3.60
N CYS A 155 13.93 7.35 -3.64
CA CYS A 155 13.60 6.11 -2.90
C CYS A 155 13.82 6.26 -1.38
N LEU A 156 14.44 7.36 -0.95
CA LEU A 156 14.55 7.83 0.44
C LEU A 156 13.95 9.24 0.53
N PRO A 157 12.62 9.38 0.39
CA PRO A 157 11.97 10.67 0.30
C PRO A 157 12.02 11.42 1.64
N ASN A 158 11.94 12.74 1.59
CA ASN A 158 11.74 13.58 2.76
C ASN A 158 10.30 14.06 2.92
N CYS A 159 9.47 13.87 1.89
CA CYS A 159 8.05 14.20 1.92
C CYS A 159 7.18 13.00 1.53
N VAL A 160 5.93 13.02 2.00
CA VAL A 160 4.87 12.11 1.58
C VAL A 160 3.66 12.91 1.13
N ILE A 161 2.88 12.32 0.22
CA ILE A 161 1.62 12.88 -0.24
C ILE A 161 0.49 12.08 0.42
N VAL A 162 -0.39 12.77 1.13
CA VAL A 162 -1.48 12.15 1.89
C VAL A 162 -2.79 12.92 1.75
N PHE A 163 -3.88 12.23 2.09
CA PHE A 163 -5.24 12.77 2.18
C PHE A 163 -5.75 12.58 3.62
N PRO A 164 -5.24 13.37 4.61
CA PRO A 164 -5.44 13.10 6.04
C PRO A 164 -6.88 13.30 6.54
N LYS A 165 -7.73 13.99 5.77
CA LYS A 165 -9.06 14.43 6.17
C LYS A 165 -10.12 13.61 5.44
N ALA A 166 -11.10 13.10 6.18
CA ALA A 166 -12.34 12.58 5.61
C ALA A 166 -13.47 13.59 5.87
N HIS A 167 -14.40 13.70 4.92
CA HIS A 167 -15.69 14.42 5.09
C HIS A 167 -15.64 15.95 5.22
N LYS A 168 -14.49 16.60 5.04
CA LYS A 168 -14.42 18.05 4.83
C LYS A 168 -14.18 18.32 3.34
N LEU A 169 -15.07 19.10 2.73
CA LEU A 169 -14.93 19.57 1.37
C LEU A 169 -14.23 20.94 1.38
N PRO A 170 -13.21 21.16 0.52
CA PRO A 170 -12.57 20.17 -0.36
C PRO A 170 -11.67 19.19 0.43
N ASN A 171 -11.60 17.93 0.00
CA ASN A 171 -10.53 17.03 0.44
C ASN A 171 -9.24 17.49 -0.23
N GLN A 172 -8.21 17.79 0.56
CA GLN A 172 -6.98 18.40 0.05
C GLN A 172 -5.85 17.38 0.03
N LEU A 173 -5.12 17.37 -1.08
CA LEU A 173 -3.80 16.76 -1.16
C LEU A 173 -2.87 17.55 -0.25
N GLU A 174 -2.23 16.87 0.71
CA GLU A 174 -1.26 17.48 1.61
C GLU A 174 0.12 16.86 1.38
N VAL A 175 1.14 17.71 1.29
CA VAL A 175 2.56 17.32 1.21
C VAL A 175 3.16 17.48 2.61
N ILE A 176 3.54 16.38 3.24
CA ILE A 176 4.00 16.36 4.63
C ILE A 176 5.47 15.97 4.67
N CYS A 177 6.30 16.77 5.34
CA CYS A 177 7.69 16.43 5.60
C CYS A 177 7.78 15.37 6.70
N ILE A 178 8.45 14.25 6.43
CA ILE A 178 8.56 13.12 7.37
C ILE A 178 9.88 13.11 8.14
N ARG A 179 10.76 14.08 7.87
CA ARG A 179 12.00 14.32 8.61
C ARG A 179 12.33 15.81 8.64
N PRO A 180 13.18 16.27 9.57
CA PRO A 180 13.73 17.62 9.52
C PRO A 180 14.43 17.89 8.18
N MET A 181 14.31 19.12 7.69
CA MET A 181 14.91 19.58 6.43
C MET A 181 15.64 20.89 6.65
N ASN A 182 16.71 21.09 5.88
CA ASN A 182 17.45 22.35 5.89
C ASN A 182 16.95 23.29 4.79
N PRO A 183 17.06 24.63 4.96
CA PRO A 183 16.78 25.57 3.88
C PRO A 183 17.61 25.26 2.63
N GLY A 184 16.95 25.23 1.47
CA GLY A 184 17.58 24.90 0.18
C GLY A 184 17.66 23.39 -0.13
N GLU A 185 17.23 22.52 0.79
CA GLU A 185 17.08 21.10 0.50
C GLU A 185 15.89 20.85 -0.44
N GLU A 186 16.09 19.99 -1.45
CA GLU A 186 15.06 19.63 -2.40
C GLU A 186 13.96 18.79 -1.74
N LEU A 187 12.69 19.09 -2.04
CA LEU A 187 11.56 18.26 -1.65
C LEU A 187 11.48 17.04 -2.58
N THR A 188 11.36 15.85 -2.00
CA THR A 188 11.27 14.59 -2.75
C THR A 188 10.20 13.67 -2.18
N THR A 189 9.49 12.98 -3.07
CA THR A 189 8.50 11.94 -2.74
C THR A 189 8.88 10.60 -3.40
N SER A 190 8.24 9.50 -3.01
CA SER A 190 8.43 8.22 -3.73
C SER A 190 7.34 8.03 -4.79
N TYR A 191 7.73 7.80 -6.04
CA TYR A 191 6.82 7.54 -7.16
C TYR A 191 6.46 6.05 -7.30
N VAL A 192 7.20 5.21 -6.58
CA VAL A 192 7.10 3.76 -6.58
C VAL A 192 6.97 3.26 -5.15
N ASP A 193 6.51 2.03 -4.97
CA ASP A 193 6.52 1.42 -3.65
C ASP A 193 7.97 1.23 -3.16
N MET A 194 8.30 1.84 -2.03
CA MET A 194 9.61 1.75 -1.40
C MET A 194 9.92 0.35 -0.86
N ALA A 195 8.93 -0.56 -0.78
CA ALA A 195 9.15 -1.95 -0.39
C ALA A 195 9.79 -2.80 -1.51
N LEU A 196 9.73 -2.34 -2.77
CA LEU A 196 10.25 -3.09 -3.91
C LEU A 196 11.78 -3.05 -3.97
N PRO A 197 12.47 -4.12 -4.42
CA PRO A 197 13.91 -4.14 -4.67
C PRO A 197 14.38 -3.05 -5.64
N ALA A 198 15.67 -2.72 -5.60
CA ALA A 198 16.22 -1.61 -6.38
C ALA A 198 16.01 -1.79 -7.89
N GLU A 199 16.18 -3.00 -8.40
CA GLU A 199 15.95 -3.40 -9.77
C GLU A 199 14.50 -3.16 -10.20
N HIS A 200 13.51 -3.54 -9.38
CA HIS A 200 12.09 -3.32 -9.68
C HIS A 200 11.74 -1.83 -9.66
N ARG A 201 12.26 -1.09 -8.67
CA ARG A 201 12.08 0.36 -8.60
C ARG A 201 12.66 1.04 -9.85
N GLN A 202 13.89 0.70 -10.25
CA GLN A 202 14.52 1.27 -11.44
C GLN A 202 13.78 0.92 -12.72
N THR A 203 13.29 -0.33 -12.88
CA THR A 203 12.46 -0.70 -14.03
C THR A 203 11.21 0.16 -14.12
N ILE A 204 10.45 0.30 -13.03
CA ILE A 204 9.24 1.14 -13.02
C ILE A 204 9.58 2.60 -13.32
N LEU A 205 10.66 3.14 -12.75
CA LEU A 205 11.07 4.53 -12.97
C LEU A 205 11.52 4.78 -14.41
N ARG A 206 12.26 3.84 -15.00
CA ARG A 206 12.74 3.94 -16.39
C ARG A 206 11.59 3.80 -17.38
N GLU A 207 10.69 2.85 -17.15
CA GLU A 207 9.56 2.59 -18.04
C GLU A 207 8.49 3.67 -17.94
N ARG A 208 8.08 4.08 -16.73
CA ARG A 208 6.94 4.99 -16.56
C ARG A 208 7.34 6.47 -16.56
N TYR A 209 8.51 6.79 -15.99
CA TYR A 209 8.93 8.18 -15.77
C TYR A 209 10.19 8.55 -16.58
N MET A 210 10.70 7.65 -17.42
CA MET A 210 11.80 7.89 -18.36
C MET A 210 13.09 8.41 -17.71
N PHE A 211 13.38 8.02 -16.46
CA PHE A 211 14.63 8.39 -15.79
C PHE A 211 15.19 7.27 -14.92
N GLU A 212 16.48 7.39 -14.57
CA GLU A 212 17.16 6.49 -13.63
C GLU A 212 17.41 7.19 -12.29
N CYS A 213 16.98 6.56 -11.20
CA CYS A 213 17.15 7.14 -9.87
C CYS A 213 18.59 6.99 -9.37
N LYS A 214 19.17 8.10 -8.92
CA LYS A 214 20.54 8.14 -8.37
C LYS A 214 20.59 8.47 -6.89
N CYS A 215 19.46 8.31 -6.19
CA CYS A 215 19.39 8.54 -4.74
C CYS A 215 20.28 7.56 -3.97
N GLU A 216 20.58 7.87 -2.70
CA GLU A 216 21.49 7.08 -1.87
C GLU A 216 21.09 5.61 -1.77
N SER A 217 19.80 5.30 -1.60
CA SER A 217 19.33 3.91 -1.57
C SER A 217 19.65 3.14 -2.85
N CYS A 218 19.50 3.77 -4.02
CA CYS A 218 19.84 3.16 -5.30
C CYS A 218 21.36 3.05 -5.51
N ARG A 219 22.15 4.03 -5.05
CA ARG A 219 23.62 3.97 -5.10
C ARG A 219 24.18 2.83 -4.25
N LEU A 220 23.71 2.72 -3.01
CA LEU A 220 24.15 1.68 -2.07
C LEU A 220 23.80 0.27 -2.55
N ALA A 221 22.65 0.11 -3.21
CA ALA A 221 22.27 -1.18 -3.80
C ALA A 221 23.24 -1.65 -4.90
N VAL A 222 23.84 -0.72 -5.66
CA VAL A 222 24.81 -1.04 -6.72
C VAL A 222 26.23 -1.18 -6.17
N ALA A 223 26.59 -0.39 -5.16
CA ALA A 223 27.97 -0.31 -4.64
C ALA A 223 28.47 -1.59 -3.96
N LYS A 224 27.60 -2.57 -3.66
CA LYS A 224 27.94 -3.86 -3.01
C LYS A 224 28.90 -3.69 -1.82
N LEU A 225 28.61 -2.73 -0.94
CA LEU A 225 29.43 -2.46 0.25
C LEU A 225 29.27 -3.59 1.28
N ASP A 226 30.37 -4.07 1.85
CA ASP A 226 30.38 -5.19 2.80
C ASP A 226 29.57 -4.92 4.09
N ASP A 227 29.43 -3.65 4.47
CA ASP A 227 28.75 -3.22 5.70
C ASP A 227 27.28 -2.77 5.47
N TYR A 228 26.76 -2.85 4.25
CA TYR A 228 25.38 -2.47 3.93
C TYR A 228 24.59 -3.67 3.39
N VAL A 229 23.40 -3.89 3.95
CA VAL A 229 22.42 -4.84 3.43
C VAL A 229 21.12 -4.10 3.17
N ASP A 230 20.64 -4.14 1.93
CA ASP A 230 19.30 -3.65 1.61
C ASP A 230 18.26 -4.60 2.21
N GLY A 231 17.49 -4.12 3.19
CA GLY A 231 16.43 -4.90 3.85
C GLY A 231 15.39 -5.50 2.91
N ARG A 232 15.26 -4.95 1.69
CA ARG A 232 14.33 -5.44 0.65
C ARG A 232 14.80 -6.73 0.00
N ARG A 233 16.10 -7.01 0.09
CA ARG A 233 16.80 -8.19 -0.43
C ARG A 233 17.67 -8.77 0.70
N ALA A 234 17.05 -9.01 1.85
CA ALA A 234 17.71 -9.52 3.04
C ALA A 234 17.18 -10.89 3.47
N LEU A 235 18.11 -11.76 3.86
CA LEU A 235 17.80 -13.02 4.51
C LEU A 235 17.52 -12.79 6.01
N ARG A 236 16.77 -13.71 6.61
CA ARG A 236 16.53 -13.77 8.04
C ARG A 236 17.75 -14.35 8.76
N CYS A 237 18.07 -13.81 9.94
CA CYS A 237 19.09 -14.39 10.79
C CYS A 237 18.65 -15.75 11.36
N ALA A 238 19.58 -16.71 11.48
CA ALA A 238 19.30 -17.99 12.14
C ALA A 238 18.92 -17.85 13.63
N ARG A 239 19.30 -16.74 14.29
CA ARG A 239 18.77 -16.41 15.62
C ARG A 239 17.36 -15.87 15.49
N ARG A 240 16.39 -16.62 16.01
CA ARG A 240 14.95 -16.34 15.89
C ARG A 240 14.54 -14.96 16.40
N GLU A 241 15.17 -14.47 17.47
CA GLU A 241 14.90 -13.17 18.09
C GLU A 241 15.69 -12.01 17.46
N CYS A 242 16.53 -12.29 16.44
CA CYS A 242 17.33 -11.26 15.80
C CYS A 242 16.58 -10.63 14.63
N GLU A 243 16.40 -9.31 14.71
CA GLU A 243 15.80 -8.45 13.68
C GLU A 243 16.81 -8.01 12.61
N GLY A 244 18.03 -8.56 12.66
CA GLY A 244 19.13 -8.12 11.82
C GLY A 244 19.02 -8.65 10.41
N PHE A 245 19.50 -7.84 9.46
CA PHE A 245 19.62 -8.24 8.07
C PHE A 245 20.83 -9.15 7.87
N LEU A 246 20.63 -10.18 7.06
CA LEU A 246 21.68 -11.05 6.54
C LEU A 246 21.78 -10.83 5.02
N PRO A 247 22.97 -10.59 4.46
CA PRO A 247 23.14 -10.35 3.02
C PRO A 247 22.73 -11.58 2.21
N LEU A 248 22.25 -11.35 0.98
CA LEU A 248 22.09 -12.43 0.01
C LEU A 248 23.46 -13.01 -0.40
N PRO A 249 23.53 -14.31 -0.71
CA PRO A 249 24.68 -14.90 -1.37
C PRO A 249 24.78 -14.43 -2.83
N LYS A 250 25.88 -14.76 -3.50
CA LYS A 250 25.95 -14.64 -4.97
C LYS A 250 25.03 -15.70 -5.56
N LEU A 251 23.97 -15.26 -6.24
CA LEU A 251 22.95 -16.13 -6.84
C LEU A 251 23.25 -16.47 -8.31
N ASP A 252 24.23 -15.78 -8.91
CA ASP A 252 24.67 -15.90 -10.29
C ASP A 252 25.73 -17.01 -10.51
N ASP A 253 26.22 -17.61 -9.42
CA ASP A 253 27.22 -18.68 -9.45
C ASP A 253 26.55 -20.06 -9.23
N PRO A 254 26.36 -20.87 -10.29
CA PRO A 254 25.72 -22.18 -10.18
C PRO A 254 26.58 -23.23 -9.45
N GLU A 255 27.89 -23.00 -9.28
CA GLU A 255 28.78 -23.91 -8.56
C GLU A 255 28.77 -23.66 -7.05
N LEU A 256 28.23 -22.51 -6.60
CA LEU A 256 28.15 -22.14 -5.20
C LEU A 256 27.01 -22.84 -4.48
N LEU A 257 27.27 -24.06 -3.99
CA LEU A 257 26.27 -24.87 -3.29
C LEU A 257 25.99 -24.40 -1.85
N THR A 258 26.98 -23.80 -1.18
CA THR A 258 26.87 -23.33 0.20
C THR A 258 27.64 -22.04 0.40
N ASP A 259 27.11 -21.14 1.21
CA ASP A 259 27.75 -19.87 1.59
C ASP A 259 27.57 -19.62 3.10
N GLU A 260 28.49 -18.87 3.70
CA GLU A 260 28.41 -18.46 5.10
C GLU A 260 28.36 -16.94 5.20
N LYS A 261 27.27 -16.42 5.74
CA LYS A 261 27.09 -14.97 5.94
C LYS A 261 26.99 -14.63 7.42
N LYS A 262 27.57 -13.48 7.81
CA LYS A 262 27.47 -12.95 9.17
C LYS A 262 26.32 -11.95 9.24
N CYS A 263 25.43 -12.12 10.21
CA CYS A 263 24.40 -11.13 10.48
C CYS A 263 25.05 -9.80 10.92
N LEU A 264 24.63 -8.68 10.33
CA LEU A 264 25.19 -7.36 10.66
C LEU A 264 24.88 -6.91 12.09
N GLN A 265 23.79 -7.42 12.68
CA GLN A 265 23.36 -7.03 14.03
C GLN A 265 23.95 -7.93 15.12
N CYS A 266 23.70 -9.25 15.08
CA CYS A 266 24.13 -10.15 16.16
C CYS A 266 25.44 -10.90 15.86
N ARG A 267 26.05 -10.69 14.69
CA ARG A 267 27.29 -11.33 14.22
C ARG A 267 27.26 -12.85 14.11
N THR A 268 26.08 -13.48 14.25
CA THR A 268 25.90 -14.92 14.05
C THR A 268 26.24 -15.29 12.61
N VAL A 269 27.07 -16.32 12.46
CA VAL A 269 27.36 -16.96 11.17
C VAL A 269 26.19 -17.87 10.81
N CYS A 270 25.60 -17.64 9.66
CA CYS A 270 24.46 -18.39 9.14
C CYS A 270 24.92 -19.11 7.87
N ARG A 271 24.72 -20.42 7.83
CA ARG A 271 24.93 -21.22 6.62
C ARG A 271 23.72 -21.08 5.71
N ILE A 272 23.97 -20.81 4.44
CA ILE A 272 22.97 -20.57 3.41
C ILE A 272 23.23 -21.52 2.25
N GLU A 273 22.15 -21.93 1.57
CA GLU A 273 22.18 -22.72 0.35
C GLU A 273 21.69 -21.82 -0.80
N PRO A 274 22.58 -21.20 -1.58
CA PRO A 274 22.20 -20.24 -2.62
C PRO A 274 21.17 -20.77 -3.63
N PRO A 275 21.22 -22.04 -4.10
CA PRO A 275 20.18 -22.59 -4.97
C PRO A 275 18.77 -22.55 -4.35
N ALA A 276 18.65 -22.91 -3.06
CA ALA A 276 17.37 -22.86 -2.36
C ALA A 276 16.84 -21.43 -2.21
N ILE A 277 17.75 -20.45 -2.01
CA ILE A 277 17.37 -19.04 -1.98
C ILE A 277 16.89 -18.56 -3.35
N ALA A 278 17.60 -18.92 -4.43
CA ALA A 278 17.22 -18.56 -5.80
C ALA A 278 15.84 -19.12 -6.17
N ASP A 279 15.59 -20.40 -5.86
CA ASP A 279 14.28 -21.03 -6.08
C ASP A 279 13.19 -20.37 -5.25
N ALA A 280 13.47 -20.03 -4.00
CA ALA A 280 12.51 -19.35 -3.13
C ALA A 280 12.16 -17.94 -3.66
N ILE A 281 13.14 -17.18 -4.17
CA ILE A 281 12.88 -15.88 -4.83
C ILE A 281 11.95 -16.10 -6.03
N ARG A 282 12.33 -16.99 -6.95
CA ARG A 282 11.58 -17.24 -8.19
C ARG A 282 10.14 -17.67 -7.92
N ILE A 283 9.96 -18.71 -7.09
CA ILE A 283 8.63 -19.22 -6.74
C ILE A 283 7.81 -18.16 -6.00
N GLY A 284 8.44 -17.37 -5.13
CA GLY A 284 7.78 -16.30 -4.41
C GLY A 284 7.31 -15.16 -5.31
N GLU A 285 8.13 -14.74 -6.28
CA GLU A 285 7.82 -13.65 -7.22
C GLU A 285 6.73 -14.09 -8.21
N GLU A 286 6.86 -15.27 -8.84
CA GLU A 286 5.83 -15.86 -9.71
C GLU A 286 4.50 -16.08 -8.95
N GLY A 287 4.60 -16.54 -7.70
CA GLY A 287 3.45 -16.78 -6.84
C GLY A 287 2.74 -15.50 -6.40
N LEU A 288 3.50 -14.44 -6.14
CA LEU A 288 2.96 -13.12 -5.83
C LEU A 288 2.21 -12.53 -7.03
N GLU A 289 2.83 -12.52 -8.21
CA GLU A 289 2.21 -12.00 -9.44
C GLU A 289 0.87 -12.70 -9.70
N LYS A 290 0.84 -14.03 -9.56
CA LYS A 290 -0.38 -14.82 -9.72
C LYS A 290 -1.44 -14.53 -8.65
N ALA A 291 -1.02 -14.35 -7.40
CA ALA A 291 -1.96 -14.05 -6.31
C ALA A 291 -2.56 -12.64 -6.45
N GLU A 292 -1.76 -11.66 -6.86
CA GLU A 292 -2.22 -10.29 -7.13
C GLU A 292 -3.21 -10.25 -8.30
N ALA A 293 -2.97 -11.01 -9.37
CA ALA A 293 -3.89 -11.12 -10.50
C ALA A 293 -5.24 -11.73 -10.11
N LEU A 294 -5.27 -12.65 -9.13
CA LEU A 294 -6.49 -13.35 -8.71
C LEU A 294 -7.24 -12.68 -7.56
N GLN A 295 -6.67 -11.65 -6.91
CA GLN A 295 -7.18 -11.15 -5.63
C GLN A 295 -8.64 -10.67 -5.64
N PHE A 296 -9.13 -10.21 -6.80
CA PHE A 296 -10.51 -9.73 -6.97
C PHE A 296 -11.42 -10.77 -7.64
N ASP A 297 -10.89 -11.55 -8.59
CA ASP A 297 -11.67 -12.51 -9.37
C ASP A 297 -11.84 -13.87 -8.66
N ASP A 298 -10.81 -14.32 -7.94
CA ASP A 298 -10.78 -15.58 -7.18
C ASP A 298 -9.99 -15.39 -5.88
N PRO A 299 -10.56 -14.68 -4.89
CA PRO A 299 -9.89 -14.36 -3.63
C PRO A 299 -9.55 -15.61 -2.81
N GLU A 300 -10.31 -16.70 -2.94
CA GLU A 300 -10.00 -17.97 -2.26
C GLU A 300 -8.70 -18.59 -2.79
N ARG A 301 -8.49 -18.55 -4.11
CA ARG A 301 -7.26 -19.06 -4.72
C ARG A 301 -6.08 -18.15 -4.43
N ALA A 302 -6.27 -16.84 -4.45
CA ALA A 302 -5.25 -15.89 -4.00
C ALA A 302 -4.85 -16.17 -2.54
N PHE A 303 -5.83 -16.41 -1.67
CA PHE A 303 -5.60 -16.77 -0.27
C PHE A 303 -4.77 -18.06 -0.17
N LYS A 304 -5.19 -19.16 -0.83
CA LYS A 304 -4.44 -20.43 -0.84
C LYS A 304 -3.00 -20.27 -1.31
N LEU A 305 -2.74 -19.46 -2.34
CA LEU A 305 -1.39 -19.16 -2.80
C LEU A 305 -0.57 -18.48 -1.69
N THR A 306 -1.09 -17.40 -1.13
CA THR A 306 -0.38 -16.65 -0.08
C THR A 306 -0.12 -17.49 1.17
N SER A 307 -1.11 -18.28 1.64
CA SER A 307 -0.99 -19.15 2.83
C SER A 307 0.06 -20.25 2.66
N ASN A 308 0.25 -20.75 1.43
CA ASN A 308 1.26 -21.77 1.14
C ASN A 308 2.66 -21.18 0.95
N LEU A 309 2.77 -20.01 0.32
CA LEU A 309 4.05 -19.38 0.00
C LEU A 309 4.70 -18.70 1.21
N ILE A 310 3.93 -18.02 2.05
CA ILE A 310 4.47 -17.26 3.18
C ILE A 310 5.34 -18.14 4.11
N PRO A 311 4.89 -19.32 4.58
CA PRO A 311 5.71 -20.19 5.44
C PRO A 311 6.93 -20.80 4.74
N LEU A 312 6.90 -20.91 3.41
CA LEU A 312 8.05 -21.38 2.63
C LEU A 312 9.13 -20.29 2.58
N LEU A 313 8.72 -19.05 2.40
CA LEU A 313 9.61 -17.89 2.27
C LEU A 313 10.12 -17.36 3.62
N SER A 314 9.29 -17.38 4.68
CA SER A 314 9.65 -16.87 6.02
C SER A 314 10.79 -17.63 6.71
N LYS A 315 11.07 -18.85 6.23
CA LYS A 315 12.25 -19.64 6.62
C LYS A 315 13.56 -18.98 6.19
N PHE A 316 13.55 -18.28 5.06
CA PHE A 316 14.74 -17.74 4.42
C PHE A 316 14.83 -16.22 4.54
N PHE A 317 13.73 -15.52 4.33
CA PHE A 317 13.73 -14.07 4.12
C PHE A 317 13.35 -13.31 5.38
N HIS A 318 13.98 -12.15 5.55
CA HIS A 318 13.53 -11.19 6.56
C HIS A 318 12.10 -10.74 6.22
N VAL A 319 11.26 -10.48 7.23
CA VAL A 319 9.84 -10.11 7.05
C VAL A 319 9.62 -8.84 6.21
N GLY A 320 10.64 -8.00 6.09
CA GLY A 320 10.66 -6.81 5.23
C GLY A 320 11.14 -7.05 3.79
N ALA A 321 11.66 -8.23 3.47
CA ALA A 321 12.22 -8.51 2.15
C ALA A 321 11.13 -8.87 1.13
N HIS A 322 11.41 -8.57 -0.13
CA HIS A 322 10.60 -8.98 -1.27
C HIS A 322 10.94 -10.43 -1.66
N PRO A 323 9.94 -11.27 -2.03
CA PRO A 323 8.50 -10.98 -2.17
C PRO A 323 7.67 -11.20 -0.89
N LEU A 324 8.29 -11.63 0.22
CA LEU A 324 7.59 -11.99 1.45
C LEU A 324 6.73 -10.87 2.04
N LEU A 325 7.23 -9.62 2.05
CA LEU A 325 6.45 -8.48 2.56
C LEU A 325 5.20 -8.21 1.70
N SER A 326 5.33 -8.26 0.37
CA SER A 326 4.20 -8.06 -0.54
C SER A 326 3.15 -9.17 -0.39
N LEU A 327 3.58 -10.43 -0.34
CA LEU A 327 2.69 -11.57 -0.06
C LEU A 327 1.99 -11.42 1.29
N SER A 328 2.71 -11.00 2.33
CA SER A 328 2.14 -10.79 3.66
C SER A 328 1.09 -9.67 3.69
N ARG A 329 1.29 -8.59 2.91
CA ARG A 329 0.32 -7.49 2.78
C ARG A 329 -0.94 -7.95 2.06
N LEU A 330 -0.81 -8.70 0.96
CA LEU A 330 -1.94 -9.26 0.23
C LEU A 330 -2.73 -10.26 1.11
N HIS A 331 -2.02 -11.17 1.77
CA HIS A 331 -2.61 -12.15 2.68
C HIS A 331 -3.41 -11.48 3.80
N LEU A 332 -2.85 -10.43 4.42
CA LEU A 332 -3.55 -9.65 5.44
C LEU A 332 -4.83 -9.02 4.90
N ALA A 333 -4.80 -8.43 3.69
CA ALA A 333 -5.98 -7.83 3.07
C ALA A 333 -7.08 -8.88 2.83
N LEU A 334 -6.71 -10.07 2.36
CA LEU A 334 -7.64 -11.19 2.17
C LEU A 334 -8.24 -11.65 3.50
N LEU A 335 -7.42 -11.84 4.54
CA LEU A 335 -7.91 -12.19 5.89
C LEU A 335 -8.86 -11.16 6.47
N ILE A 336 -8.54 -9.87 6.37
CA ILE A 336 -9.40 -8.78 6.86
C ILE A 336 -10.76 -8.79 6.16
N SER A 337 -10.79 -9.07 4.86
CA SER A 337 -12.06 -9.13 4.10
C SER A 337 -12.99 -10.25 4.59
N GLN A 338 -12.43 -11.35 5.11
CA GLN A 338 -13.19 -12.51 5.61
C GLN A 338 -13.50 -12.43 7.10
N LEU A 339 -12.81 -11.56 7.86
CA LEU A 339 -12.91 -11.50 9.32
C LEU A 339 -14.32 -11.14 9.83
N GLN A 340 -15.11 -10.39 9.04
CA GLN A 340 -16.49 -10.07 9.39
C GLN A 340 -17.40 -11.31 9.42
N GLU A 341 -17.13 -12.28 8.55
CA GLU A 341 -17.92 -13.49 8.39
C GLU A 341 -17.37 -14.65 9.23
N ASN A 342 -16.06 -14.64 9.50
CA ASN A 342 -15.37 -15.69 10.22
C ASN A 342 -14.46 -15.10 11.31
N SER A 343 -14.92 -15.08 12.56
CA SER A 343 -14.12 -14.62 13.70
C SER A 343 -13.03 -15.61 14.12
N GLN A 344 -13.06 -16.86 13.63
CA GLN A 344 -12.06 -17.90 13.97
C GLN A 344 -10.67 -17.56 13.43
N ILE A 345 -10.59 -16.79 12.35
CA ILE A 345 -9.33 -16.39 11.71
C ILE A 345 -8.67 -15.17 12.37
N LEU A 346 -9.21 -14.66 13.48
CA LEU A 346 -8.69 -13.46 14.14
C LEU A 346 -7.22 -13.60 14.54
N ASP A 347 -6.81 -14.73 15.12
CA ASP A 347 -5.43 -14.93 15.57
C ASP A 347 -4.46 -15.06 14.38
N GLU A 348 -4.89 -15.65 13.28
CA GLU A 348 -4.12 -15.65 12.02
C GLU A 348 -4.00 -14.23 11.44
N THR A 349 -5.09 -13.47 11.46
CA THR A 349 -5.13 -12.07 11.02
C THR A 349 -4.19 -11.19 11.84
N ILE A 350 -4.13 -11.40 13.17
CA ILE A 350 -3.20 -10.68 14.06
C ILE A 350 -1.74 -11.04 13.74
N ARG A 351 -1.42 -12.32 13.52
CA ARG A 351 -0.07 -12.73 13.13
C ARG A 351 0.34 -12.14 11.78
N ALA A 352 -0.57 -12.14 10.81
CA ALA A 352 -0.35 -11.49 9.51
C ALA A 352 -0.13 -9.98 9.66
N ALA A 353 -0.94 -9.30 10.48
CA ALA A 353 -0.78 -7.87 10.75
C ALA A 353 0.53 -7.55 11.48
N ALA A 354 0.95 -8.39 12.43
CA ALA A 354 2.23 -8.24 13.11
C ALA A 354 3.40 -8.39 12.14
N ARG A 355 3.35 -9.37 11.24
CA ARG A 355 4.35 -9.57 10.18
C ARG A 355 4.44 -8.37 9.25
N VAL A 356 3.30 -7.84 8.80
CA VAL A 356 3.25 -6.63 7.97
C VAL A 356 3.82 -5.43 8.74
N ALA A 357 3.40 -5.20 9.99
CA ALA A 357 3.89 -4.10 10.82
C ALA A 357 5.42 -4.15 11.05
N ALA A 358 5.96 -5.34 11.33
CA ALA A 358 7.41 -5.55 11.46
C ALA A 358 8.14 -5.31 10.12
N GLY A 359 7.62 -5.87 9.02
CA GLY A 359 8.21 -5.73 7.69
C GLY A 359 8.20 -4.29 7.18
N VAL A 360 7.09 -3.56 7.29
CA VAL A 360 7.06 -2.15 6.87
C VAL A 360 7.96 -1.27 7.74
N SER A 361 8.07 -1.55 9.03
CA SER A 361 8.92 -0.77 9.94
C SER A 361 10.41 -0.98 9.68
N ALA A 362 10.78 -2.13 9.13
CA ALA A 362 12.15 -2.43 8.71
C ALA A 362 12.55 -1.73 7.40
N ILE A 363 11.59 -1.36 6.55
CA ILE A 363 11.87 -0.84 5.19
C ILE A 363 11.55 0.65 5.04
N TYR A 364 10.43 1.09 5.60
CA TYR A 364 9.97 2.47 5.47
C TYR A 364 10.62 3.35 6.55
N PRO A 365 10.99 4.61 6.22
CA PRO A 365 11.60 5.51 7.18
C PRO A 365 10.62 5.85 8.33
N PRO A 366 11.13 6.14 9.54
CA PRO A 366 10.30 6.64 10.63
C PRO A 366 9.48 7.85 10.20
N GLY A 367 8.23 7.91 10.66
CA GLY A 367 7.25 8.93 10.29
C GLY A 367 6.50 8.66 9.00
N HIS A 368 6.84 7.62 8.24
CA HIS A 368 6.08 7.28 7.02
C HIS A 368 4.65 6.81 7.38
N PRO A 369 3.59 7.33 6.72
CA PRO A 369 2.21 7.04 7.08
C PRO A 369 1.85 5.56 6.97
N THR A 370 2.48 4.80 6.06
CA THR A 370 2.32 3.34 5.96
C THR A 370 2.69 2.60 7.26
N ARG A 371 3.72 3.05 7.99
CA ARG A 371 4.07 2.48 9.30
C ARG A 371 2.96 2.74 10.31
N GLY A 372 2.48 3.98 10.36
CA GLY A 372 1.38 4.39 11.22
C GLY A 372 0.10 3.60 10.99
N VAL A 373 -0.29 3.41 9.72
CA VAL A 373 -1.47 2.63 9.36
C VAL A 373 -1.29 1.15 9.70
N ALA A 374 -0.12 0.55 9.44
CA ALA A 374 0.13 -0.86 9.77
C ALA A 374 0.06 -1.13 11.28
N TYR A 375 0.63 -0.26 12.12
CA TYR A 375 0.51 -0.38 13.56
C TYR A 375 -0.93 -0.09 14.06
N ALA A 376 -1.66 0.81 13.41
CA ALA A 376 -3.07 1.06 13.73
C ALA A 376 -3.92 -0.17 13.42
N GLU A 377 -3.68 -0.83 12.28
CA GLU A 377 -4.30 -2.10 11.89
C GLU A 377 -4.08 -3.18 12.96
N LEU A 378 -2.82 -3.43 13.30
CA LEU A 378 -2.44 -4.39 14.33
C LEU A 378 -3.08 -4.08 15.69
N GLY A 379 -3.04 -2.81 16.11
CA GLY A 379 -3.63 -2.37 17.36
C GLY A 379 -5.15 -2.59 17.42
N LYS A 380 -5.86 -2.33 16.32
CA LYS A 380 -7.31 -2.60 16.21
C LYS A 380 -7.62 -4.10 16.28
N LEU A 381 -6.85 -4.93 15.58
CA LEU A 381 -7.04 -6.38 15.58
C LEU A 381 -6.76 -6.99 16.95
N LEU A 382 -5.69 -6.57 17.62
CA LEU A 382 -5.38 -6.99 18.99
C LEU A 382 -6.46 -6.54 19.99
N ALA A 383 -7.09 -5.38 19.77
CA ALA A 383 -8.18 -4.88 20.60
C ALA A 383 -9.53 -5.54 20.33
N ALA A 384 -9.69 -6.28 19.23
CA ALA A 384 -10.93 -7.00 18.94
C ALA A 384 -11.15 -8.12 19.97
N ASP A 385 -12.42 -8.41 20.28
CA ASP A 385 -12.81 -9.48 21.20
C ASP A 385 -12.24 -10.83 20.75
N GLU A 386 -11.72 -11.60 21.71
CA GLU A 386 -11.25 -12.96 21.44
C GLU A 386 -12.40 -13.86 20.98
N TYR A 387 -12.16 -14.63 19.94
CA TYR A 387 -13.06 -15.71 19.56
C TYR A 387 -12.96 -16.84 20.59
N VAL A 388 -14.11 -17.24 21.15
CA VAL A 388 -14.26 -18.40 22.03
C VAL A 388 -15.26 -19.36 21.37
N PRO A 389 -14.86 -20.60 21.02
CA PRO A 389 -15.77 -21.56 20.42
C PRO A 389 -17.02 -21.82 21.29
N PRO A 390 -18.20 -22.05 20.70
CA PRO A 390 -19.41 -22.37 21.45
C PRO A 390 -19.21 -23.59 22.37
N GLY A 391 -19.47 -23.41 23.67
CA GLY A 391 -19.32 -24.47 24.67
C GLY A 391 -17.94 -24.57 25.32
N GLU A 392 -16.95 -23.79 24.85
CA GLU A 392 -15.63 -23.69 25.47
C GLU A 392 -15.55 -22.49 26.41
N LYS A 393 -14.74 -22.62 27.46
CA LYS A 393 -14.40 -21.50 28.33
C LYS A 393 -13.22 -20.73 27.72
N PRO A 394 -13.10 -19.41 27.99
CA PRO A 394 -11.90 -18.67 27.65
C PRO A 394 -10.68 -19.41 28.19
N VAL A 395 -9.74 -19.75 27.31
CA VAL A 395 -8.50 -20.43 27.70
C VAL A 395 -7.66 -19.45 28.52
N GLU A 396 -7.24 -19.86 29.72
CA GLU A 396 -6.32 -19.06 30.53
C GLU A 396 -4.98 -18.94 29.80
N ALA A 397 -4.43 -17.73 29.75
CA ALA A 397 -3.15 -17.47 29.10
C ALA A 397 -2.04 -18.33 29.72
N THR A 398 -1.27 -18.98 28.86
CA THR A 398 -0.09 -19.75 29.27
C THR A 398 1.02 -18.82 29.75
N ALA A 399 1.95 -19.33 30.56
CA ALA A 399 3.09 -18.54 31.04
C ALA A 399 3.96 -17.95 29.90
N SER A 400 4.00 -18.59 28.73
CA SER A 400 4.68 -18.07 27.53
C SER A 400 3.92 -16.95 26.83
N GLU A 401 2.59 -16.94 26.87
CA GLU A 401 1.74 -15.85 26.34
C GLU A 401 1.70 -14.63 27.27
N LEU A 402 2.13 -14.83 28.52
CA LEU A 402 2.30 -13.79 29.53
C LEU A 402 3.72 -13.19 29.54
N ASP A 403 4.59 -13.56 28.60
CA ASP A 403 5.98 -13.06 28.57
C ASP A 403 6.00 -11.55 28.34
N PRO A 404 6.56 -10.74 29.26
CA PRO A 404 6.73 -9.29 29.07
C PRO A 404 7.62 -8.92 27.86
N LYS A 405 8.32 -9.88 27.25
CA LYS A 405 9.05 -9.72 25.99
C LYS A 405 8.19 -9.90 24.73
N ALA A 406 6.95 -10.37 24.84
CA ALA A 406 6.05 -10.53 23.69
C ALA A 406 5.87 -9.17 22.98
N ASN A 407 6.48 -9.05 21.81
CA ASN A 407 6.48 -7.85 21.00
C ASN A 407 6.01 -8.18 19.57
N VAL A 408 5.92 -7.16 18.71
CA VAL A 408 5.43 -7.32 17.34
C VAL A 408 6.27 -8.32 16.54
N VAL A 409 7.59 -8.36 16.77
CA VAL A 409 8.50 -9.29 16.08
C VAL A 409 8.30 -10.73 16.54
N TRP A 410 8.06 -10.94 17.83
CA TRP A 410 7.74 -12.25 18.38
C TRP A 410 6.45 -12.81 17.75
N VAL A 411 5.37 -12.02 17.70
CA VAL A 411 4.09 -12.42 17.08
C VAL A 411 4.21 -12.59 15.56
N ALA A 412 5.08 -11.82 14.90
CA ALA A 412 5.34 -11.95 13.48
C ALA A 412 6.06 -13.25 13.08
N GLY A 413 6.77 -13.88 14.03
CA GLY A 413 7.51 -15.12 13.83
C GLY A 413 6.61 -16.32 13.58
N ASP A 414 7.13 -17.34 12.88
CA ASP A 414 6.36 -18.53 12.50
C ASP A 414 5.85 -19.34 13.70
N ASP A 415 6.57 -19.30 14.83
CA ASP A 415 6.23 -19.97 16.09
C ASP A 415 5.62 -19.01 17.14
N GLY A 416 5.40 -17.74 16.76
CA GLY A 416 4.80 -16.73 17.61
C GLY A 416 3.32 -17.02 17.87
N HIS A 417 2.92 -16.96 19.14
CA HIS A 417 1.51 -17.07 19.52
C HIS A 417 0.90 -15.69 19.69
N VAL A 418 -0.42 -15.58 19.62
CA VAL A 418 -1.09 -14.30 19.92
C VAL A 418 -1.32 -14.26 21.44
N PRO A 419 -0.83 -13.22 22.15
CA PRO A 419 -1.12 -13.08 23.58
C PRO A 419 -2.63 -13.04 23.83
N ARG A 420 -3.06 -13.49 25.01
CA ARG A 420 -4.47 -13.49 25.43
C ARG A 420 -4.74 -12.51 26.57
N GLY A 421 -6.00 -12.17 26.76
CA GLY A 421 -6.52 -11.34 27.84
C GLY A 421 -5.81 -9.98 27.96
N VAL A 422 -5.38 -9.65 29.17
CA VAL A 422 -4.80 -8.34 29.48
C VAL A 422 -3.48 -8.09 28.74
N GLU A 423 -2.68 -9.12 28.45
CA GLU A 423 -1.43 -8.93 27.70
C GLU A 423 -1.69 -8.60 26.23
N ARG A 424 -2.73 -9.20 25.63
CA ARG A 424 -3.21 -8.81 24.30
C ARG A 424 -3.60 -7.34 24.25
N LEU A 425 -4.35 -6.87 25.25
CA LEU A 425 -4.76 -5.46 25.36
C LEU A 425 -3.58 -4.52 25.61
N ARG A 426 -2.56 -4.95 26.38
CA ARG A 426 -1.32 -4.16 26.53
C ARG A 426 -0.56 -4.04 25.23
N MET A 427 -0.46 -5.12 24.46
CA MET A 427 0.16 -5.12 23.14
C MET A 427 -0.64 -4.26 22.15
N ALA A 428 -1.98 -4.31 22.21
CA ALA A 428 -2.87 -3.44 21.43
C ALA A 428 -2.58 -1.97 21.75
N HIS A 429 -2.58 -1.61 23.03
CA HIS A 429 -2.29 -0.25 23.49
C HIS A 429 -0.89 0.22 23.04
N HIS A 430 0.14 -0.62 23.20
CA HIS A 430 1.49 -0.29 22.72
C HIS A 430 1.53 -0.07 21.21
N SER A 431 0.89 -0.94 20.43
CA SER A 431 0.82 -0.82 18.96
C SER A 431 0.11 0.46 18.54
N LEU A 432 -0.99 0.84 19.20
CA LEU A 432 -1.70 2.09 18.95
C LEU A 432 -0.88 3.33 19.32
N LEU A 433 -0.12 3.30 20.43
CA LEU A 433 0.78 4.40 20.77
C LEU A 433 1.91 4.57 19.75
N THR A 434 2.45 3.47 19.25
CA THR A 434 3.44 3.48 18.16
C THR A 434 2.81 4.03 16.87
N ALA A 435 1.62 3.56 16.50
CA ALA A 435 0.86 4.11 15.37
C ALA A 435 0.67 5.63 15.50
N ARG A 436 0.24 6.11 16.67
CA ARG A 436 0.05 7.54 16.92
C ARG A 436 1.31 8.35 16.70
N LYS A 437 2.48 7.88 17.17
CA LYS A 437 3.76 8.57 16.96
C LYS A 437 4.10 8.71 15.48
N GLU A 438 3.93 7.63 14.72
CA GLU A 438 4.17 7.61 13.27
C GLU A 438 3.18 8.53 12.52
N LEU A 439 1.90 8.45 12.85
CA LEU A 439 0.82 9.21 12.20
C LEU A 439 0.93 10.72 12.47
N LEU A 440 1.36 11.13 13.68
CA LEU A 440 1.60 12.54 13.99
C LEU A 440 2.68 13.16 13.10
N ILE A 441 3.59 12.35 12.57
CA ILE A 441 4.56 12.78 11.55
C ILE A 441 3.90 12.66 10.17
N GLY A 442 3.52 11.45 9.74
CA GLY A 442 3.12 11.16 8.35
C GLY A 442 1.83 11.80 7.87
N PHE A 443 0.93 12.20 8.78
CA PHE A 443 -0.29 12.97 8.46
C PHE A 443 -0.30 14.36 9.10
N GLY A 444 0.79 14.76 9.75
CA GLY A 444 0.99 16.07 10.36
C GLY A 444 0.38 16.24 11.76
N THR A 445 1.11 16.97 12.62
CA THR A 445 0.71 17.25 14.01
C THR A 445 -0.49 18.18 14.10
N ILE A 446 -0.59 19.16 13.20
CA ILE A 446 -1.73 20.09 13.09
C ILE A 446 -3.04 19.34 12.83
N ASN A 447 -2.96 18.23 12.09
CA ASN A 447 -4.12 17.38 11.81
C ASN A 447 -4.34 16.29 12.87
N GLU A 448 -3.55 16.27 13.95
CA GLU A 448 -3.54 15.22 14.97
C GLU A 448 -3.32 13.81 14.40
N GLY A 449 -2.50 13.71 13.35
CA GLY A 449 -2.27 12.47 12.62
C GLY A 449 -3.44 12.05 11.70
N GLY A 450 -4.27 13.02 11.31
CA GLY A 450 -5.40 12.80 10.41
C GLY A 450 -6.56 12.05 11.09
N VAL A 451 -7.47 11.52 10.28
CA VAL A 451 -8.60 10.72 10.78
C VAL A 451 -8.12 9.49 11.55
N VAL A 452 -7.13 8.77 11.00
CA VAL A 452 -6.59 7.57 11.64
C VAL A 452 -5.90 7.90 12.95
N GLY A 453 -5.12 8.99 13.03
CA GLY A 453 -4.46 9.42 14.26
C GLY A 453 -5.41 9.73 15.41
N ARG A 454 -6.55 10.39 15.12
CA ARG A 454 -7.60 10.62 16.12
C ARG A 454 -8.26 9.32 16.57
N MET A 455 -8.65 8.45 15.63
CA MET A 455 -9.25 7.15 15.95
C MET A 455 -8.33 6.30 16.84
N VAL A 456 -7.04 6.23 16.49
CA VAL A 456 -6.02 5.53 17.27
C VAL A 456 -5.87 6.12 18.67
N SER A 457 -5.88 7.46 18.77
CA SER A 457 -5.78 8.15 20.06
C SER A 457 -6.96 7.85 20.98
N ASP A 458 -8.17 7.81 20.43
CA ASP A 458 -9.39 7.53 21.20
C ASP A 458 -9.46 6.07 21.64
N LEU A 459 -9.11 5.13 20.75
CA LEU A 459 -9.05 3.71 21.07
C LEU A 459 -7.98 3.42 22.13
N ALA A 460 -6.80 4.05 22.04
CA ALA A 460 -5.76 3.91 23.06
C ALA A 460 -6.24 4.37 24.44
N LYS A 461 -6.94 5.50 24.54
CA LYS A 461 -7.54 5.98 25.81
C LYS A 461 -8.61 5.03 26.36
N GLN A 462 -9.36 4.36 25.50
CA GLN A 462 -10.33 3.35 25.93
C GLN A 462 -9.62 2.13 26.52
N LEU A 463 -8.63 1.59 25.82
CA LEU A 463 -7.85 0.44 26.28
C LEU A 463 -7.08 0.72 27.58
N GLU A 464 -6.52 1.92 27.75
CA GLU A 464 -5.82 2.29 28.97
C GLU A 464 -6.75 2.24 30.21
N ARG A 465 -7.99 2.72 30.05
CA ARG A 465 -9.02 2.63 31.09
C ARG A 465 -9.39 1.19 31.40
N GLU A 466 -9.56 0.37 30.36
CA GLU A 466 -9.85 -1.05 30.52
C GLU A 466 -8.73 -1.78 31.26
N VAL A 467 -7.48 -1.68 30.78
CA VAL A 467 -6.32 -2.30 31.43
C VAL A 467 -6.17 -1.87 32.90
N THR A 468 -6.49 -0.61 33.20
CA THR A 468 -6.49 -0.10 34.59
C THR A 468 -7.56 -0.75 35.45
N ILE A 469 -8.77 -0.96 34.93
CA ILE A 469 -9.85 -1.67 35.62
C ILE A 469 -9.44 -3.11 35.92
N TRP A 470 -8.87 -3.81 34.92
CA TRP A 470 -8.37 -5.18 35.09
C TRP A 470 -7.27 -5.30 36.15
N ARG A 471 -6.35 -4.33 36.23
CA ARG A 471 -5.33 -4.28 37.30
C ARG A 471 -5.97 -4.11 38.68
N ARG A 472 -6.98 -3.23 38.80
CA ARG A 472 -7.70 -3.00 40.07
C ARG A 472 -8.54 -4.21 40.49
N ALA A 473 -9.01 -5.01 39.52
CA ALA A 473 -9.78 -6.23 39.76
C ALA A 473 -8.92 -7.46 40.14
N GLY A 474 -7.61 -7.29 40.41
CA GLY A 474 -6.75 -8.38 40.89
C GLY A 474 -6.04 -9.21 39.82
N GLY A 475 -5.93 -8.69 38.58
CA GLY A 475 -4.99 -9.21 37.59
C GLY A 475 -5.20 -10.68 37.20
N GLY A 476 -6.25 -10.96 36.43
CA GLY A 476 -6.39 -12.26 35.75
C GLY A 476 -7.82 -12.74 35.50
N ARG A 477 -8.83 -12.22 36.21
CA ARG A 477 -10.23 -12.60 35.98
C ARG A 477 -11.00 -11.46 35.32
N ARG A 478 -11.61 -11.76 34.16
CA ARG A 478 -12.62 -10.89 33.53
C ARG A 478 -13.71 -10.67 34.60
N PRO A 479 -14.09 -9.43 34.93
CA PRO A 479 -15.22 -9.21 35.82
C PRO A 479 -16.43 -9.96 35.25
N ASP A 480 -17.05 -10.81 36.06
CA ASP A 480 -18.23 -11.55 35.66
C ASP A 480 -19.32 -10.52 35.31
N PRO A 481 -19.89 -10.50 34.08
CA PRO A 481 -20.90 -9.50 33.71
C PRO A 481 -22.16 -9.55 34.58
N GLY A 482 -22.34 -10.60 35.40
CA GLY A 482 -23.39 -10.71 36.41
C GLY A 482 -23.04 -10.18 37.82
N ALA A 483 -21.86 -9.62 38.05
CA ALA A 483 -21.42 -9.18 39.38
C ALA A 483 -21.76 -7.71 39.72
N ALA A 484 -22.55 -7.04 38.90
CA ALA A 484 -23.19 -5.77 39.27
C ALA A 484 -24.63 -6.05 39.69
N VAL A 485 -24.85 -6.19 41.01
CA VAL A 485 -26.15 -6.02 41.65
C VAL A 485 -26.49 -4.53 41.67
#